data_AF-A0A0R2Q7E4-F1
#
_entry.id   AF-A0A0R2Q7E4-F1
#
_cell.length_a   1.000
_cell.length_b   1.000
_cell.length_c   1.000
_cell.angle_alpha   90.00
_cell.angle_beta   90.00
_cell.angle_gamma   90.00
#
_symmetry.space_group_name_H-M   'P 1'
#
loop_
_entity.id
_entity.type
_entity.pdbx_description
1 polymer ?
#
loop_
_entity_poly.entity_id
_entity_poly.type
_entity_poly.pdbx_seq_one_letter_code
_entity_poly.pdbx_strand_id
1 'polypeptide(L)'
;MQHRDLASRFGELHVHPIYPNTDDVKEIIVLDTNDKNPPDSDEWHTDVTFIERPPLGALLSARVLPPFGGDTLWASGIAAYEALSDSFKDFILSLTAEHDIATSFTIERYGNSPETRKMVEDARVKNPPVVHPVVRTHPVSKQRGIFVNYSFTTRIMELSTRESEMVLSYLTSHVSKPEFTVRWKWKQYDLAFWDNRLTQHYATADYMPHRRVMHRATILGDKPFLETDVAI
;
A
#
# COMPACT_ATOMS: atom_id res chain seq x y z
N MET A 1 -23.48 5.06 -2.35
CA MET A 1 -24.14 3.74 -2.26
C MET A 1 -23.55 2.75 -3.27
N GLN A 2 -23.73 2.90 -4.59
CA GLN A 2 -23.27 1.92 -5.60
C GLN A 2 -21.77 1.52 -5.51
N HIS A 3 -20.86 2.48 -5.28
CA HIS A 3 -19.42 2.20 -5.14
C HIS A 3 -19.13 1.30 -3.91
N ARG A 4 -19.71 1.63 -2.75
CA ARG A 4 -19.66 0.78 -1.55
C ARG A 4 -20.24 -0.61 -1.84
N ASP A 5 -21.42 -0.65 -2.47
CA ASP A 5 -22.14 -1.90 -2.73
C ASP A 5 -21.37 -2.84 -3.66
N LEU A 6 -20.62 -2.29 -4.61
CA LEU A 6 -19.70 -3.06 -5.43
C LEU A 6 -18.52 -3.58 -4.60
N ALA A 7 -17.89 -2.72 -3.80
CA ALA A 7 -16.76 -3.10 -2.96
C ALA A 7 -17.12 -4.20 -1.96
N SER A 8 -18.31 -4.13 -1.35
CA SER A 8 -18.78 -5.12 -0.36
C SER A 8 -19.05 -6.51 -0.94
N ARG A 9 -19.08 -6.66 -2.28
CA ARG A 9 -19.14 -7.98 -2.94
C ARG A 9 -17.85 -8.78 -2.80
N PHE A 10 -16.74 -8.11 -2.47
CA PHE A 10 -15.41 -8.73 -2.38
C PHE A 10 -14.97 -8.99 -0.93
N GLY A 11 -15.69 -8.46 0.06
CA GLY A 11 -15.40 -8.66 1.48
C GLY A 11 -15.97 -7.56 2.36
N GLU A 12 -15.72 -7.67 3.66
CA GLU A 12 -16.05 -6.62 4.63
C GLU A 12 -15.19 -5.37 4.36
N LEU A 13 -15.79 -4.18 4.52
CA LEU A 13 -15.12 -2.92 4.24
C LEU A 13 -14.53 -2.30 5.51
N HIS A 14 -13.33 -1.77 5.38
CA HIS A 14 -12.68 -1.01 6.45
C HIS A 14 -13.30 0.39 6.56
N VAL A 15 -13.72 0.78 7.76
CA VAL A 15 -14.11 2.15 8.07
C VAL A 15 -12.90 2.86 8.68
N HIS A 16 -12.27 3.76 7.93
CA HIS A 16 -11.03 4.39 8.36
C HIS A 16 -11.28 5.37 9.53
N PRO A 17 -10.54 5.28 10.65
CA PRO A 17 -10.79 6.12 11.82
C PRO A 17 -10.34 7.58 11.66
N ILE A 18 -9.42 7.85 10.73
CA ILE A 18 -8.74 9.16 10.58
C ILE A 18 -9.19 9.97 9.34
N TYR A 19 -9.51 9.33 8.21
CA TYR A 19 -9.82 10.06 6.98
C TYR A 19 -11.28 10.52 6.98
N PRO A 20 -11.61 11.67 6.37
CA PRO A 20 -12.98 12.10 6.20
C PRO A 20 -13.71 11.09 5.32
N ASN A 21 -14.92 10.72 5.75
CA ASN A 21 -15.83 9.89 4.99
C ASN A 21 -16.91 10.76 4.37
N THR A 22 -17.62 10.25 3.36
CA THR A 22 -18.83 10.93 2.88
C THR A 22 -19.90 10.92 3.98
N ASP A 23 -20.65 12.01 4.14
CA ASP A 23 -21.66 12.18 5.20
C ASP A 23 -22.67 11.01 5.28
N ASP A 24 -22.96 10.39 4.13
CA ASP A 24 -23.95 9.31 3.99
C ASP A 24 -23.35 7.89 3.96
N VAL A 25 -22.02 7.74 3.76
CA VAL A 25 -21.38 6.43 3.59
C VAL A 25 -20.00 6.40 4.26
N LYS A 26 -19.94 5.77 5.44
CA LYS A 26 -18.75 5.74 6.31
C LYS A 26 -17.63 4.85 5.77
N GLU A 27 -17.95 3.92 4.90
CA GLU A 27 -16.98 2.99 4.28
C GLU A 27 -16.25 3.62 3.08
N ILE A 28 -16.64 4.83 2.66
CA ILE A 28 -16.00 5.55 1.57
C ILE A 28 -15.14 6.67 2.13
N ILE A 29 -13.82 6.47 2.02
CA ILE A 29 -12.80 7.46 2.30
C ILE A 29 -12.78 8.50 1.17
N VAL A 30 -12.74 9.78 1.53
CA VAL A 30 -12.58 10.90 0.59
C VAL A 30 -11.13 11.38 0.62
N LEU A 31 -10.42 11.19 -0.48
CA LEU A 31 -9.07 11.72 -0.71
C LEU A 31 -9.21 13.04 -1.48
N ASP A 32 -9.26 14.16 -0.76
CA ASP A 32 -9.41 15.52 -1.33
C ASP A 32 -8.08 16.28 -1.23
N THR A 33 -7.32 16.24 -2.31
CA THR A 33 -6.03 16.91 -2.43
C THR A 33 -6.19 18.29 -3.04
N ASN A 34 -5.63 19.32 -2.39
CA ASN A 34 -5.70 20.72 -2.79
C ASN A 34 -4.58 21.54 -2.10
N ASP A 35 -4.52 22.85 -2.33
CA ASP A 35 -3.48 23.74 -1.76
C ASP A 35 -3.36 23.70 -0.22
N LYS A 36 -4.44 23.32 0.48
CA LYS A 36 -4.47 23.20 1.95
C LYS A 36 -4.26 21.78 2.44
N ASN A 37 -4.31 20.80 1.54
CA ASN A 37 -4.10 19.38 1.82
C ASN A 37 -3.32 18.77 0.64
N PRO A 38 -2.00 18.99 0.58
CA PRO A 38 -1.17 18.55 -0.56
C PRO A 38 -1.09 17.02 -0.66
N PRO A 39 -0.67 16.47 -1.82
CA PRO A 39 -0.51 15.03 -2.01
C PRO A 39 0.46 14.44 -0.99
N ASP A 40 0.20 13.23 -0.50
CA ASP A 40 1.04 12.59 0.52
C ASP A 40 1.41 11.11 0.26
N SER A 41 0.99 10.58 -0.89
CA SER A 41 1.09 9.15 -1.25
C SER A 41 1.94 8.91 -2.51
N ASP A 42 2.95 9.74 -2.73
CA ASP A 42 3.89 9.74 -3.86
C ASP A 42 5.16 8.92 -3.60
N GLU A 43 5.00 7.81 -2.88
CA GLU A 43 6.01 6.78 -2.64
C GLU A 43 5.43 5.40 -2.99
N TRP A 44 6.27 4.46 -3.45
CA TRP A 44 5.82 3.11 -3.78
C TRP A 44 5.45 2.34 -2.51
N HIS A 45 4.18 1.94 -2.42
CA HIS A 45 3.67 1.19 -1.28
C HIS A 45 2.52 0.26 -1.62
N THR A 46 2.27 -0.69 -0.72
CA THR A 46 0.99 -1.37 -0.63
C THR A 46 0.29 -0.94 0.66
N ASP A 47 -1.03 -0.77 0.60
CA ASP A 47 -1.79 -0.12 1.67
C ASP A 47 -1.68 -0.93 2.98
N VAL A 48 -1.38 -0.23 4.08
CA VAL A 48 -1.57 -0.69 5.47
C VAL A 48 -0.90 -2.04 5.78
N THR A 49 0.36 -2.23 5.40
CA THR A 49 1.10 -3.48 5.74
C THR A 49 1.50 -3.59 7.21
N PHE A 50 1.41 -2.50 7.98
CA PHE A 50 1.79 -2.45 9.39
C PHE A 50 0.77 -3.08 10.35
N ILE A 51 -0.26 -3.78 9.83
CA ILE A 51 -1.22 -4.55 10.63
C ILE A 51 -1.16 -6.03 10.28
N GLU A 52 -1.65 -6.91 11.18
CA GLU A 52 -1.57 -8.36 11.00
C GLU A 52 -2.32 -8.87 9.75
N ARG A 53 -3.42 -8.20 9.37
CA ARG A 53 -4.26 -8.57 8.24
C ARG A 53 -4.43 -7.38 7.29
N PRO A 54 -3.42 -7.06 6.46
CA PRO A 54 -3.50 -5.95 5.51
C PRO A 54 -4.68 -6.11 4.55
N PRO A 55 -5.18 -5.01 3.95
CA PRO A 55 -6.28 -5.05 3.00
C PRO A 55 -6.07 -6.04 1.86
N LEU A 56 -7.16 -6.67 1.42
CA LEU A 56 -7.18 -7.50 0.21
C LEU A 56 -6.98 -6.65 -1.04
N GLY A 57 -7.61 -5.48 -1.07
CA GLY A 57 -7.72 -4.65 -2.24
C GLY A 57 -8.49 -3.38 -1.92
N ALA A 58 -8.49 -2.44 -2.86
CA ALA A 58 -9.28 -1.24 -2.74
C ALA A 58 -9.85 -0.82 -4.10
N LEU A 59 -11.02 -0.20 -4.05
CA LEU A 59 -11.69 0.39 -5.20
C LEU A 59 -11.55 1.90 -5.10
N LEU A 60 -10.93 2.51 -6.10
CA LEU A 60 -10.69 3.95 -6.17
C LEU A 60 -11.42 4.54 -7.36
N SER A 61 -12.23 5.58 -7.13
CA SER A 61 -13.03 6.25 -8.15
C SER A 61 -12.67 7.73 -8.24
N ALA A 62 -12.41 8.20 -9.47
CA ALA A 62 -12.13 9.60 -9.74
C ALA A 62 -13.40 10.45 -9.71
N ARG A 63 -13.44 11.50 -8.87
CA ARG A 63 -14.59 12.41 -8.76
C ARG A 63 -14.30 13.79 -9.33
N VAL A 64 -13.18 14.36 -8.93
CA VAL A 64 -12.64 15.62 -9.45
C VAL A 64 -11.22 15.35 -9.88
N LEU A 65 -10.88 15.70 -11.13
CA LEU A 65 -9.54 15.52 -11.66
C LEU A 65 -8.95 16.88 -12.04
N PRO A 66 -7.63 17.03 -11.91
CA PRO A 66 -6.91 18.16 -12.45
C PRO A 66 -6.95 18.14 -13.99
N PRO A 67 -6.67 19.26 -14.67
CA PRO A 67 -6.59 19.31 -16.14
C PRO A 67 -5.43 18.48 -16.70
N PHE A 68 -4.39 18.21 -15.89
CA PHE A 68 -3.25 17.37 -16.20
C PHE A 68 -2.68 16.75 -14.91
N GLY A 69 -1.90 15.69 -15.04
CA GLY A 69 -1.29 14.99 -13.90
C GLY A 69 -2.31 14.22 -13.04
N GLY A 70 -1.86 13.71 -11.90
CA GLY A 70 -2.68 12.97 -10.93
C GLY A 70 -2.93 11.52 -11.33
N ASP A 71 -2.09 10.98 -12.20
CA ASP A 71 -2.07 9.57 -12.59
C ASP A 71 -1.75 8.67 -11.39
N THR A 72 -2.04 7.38 -11.54
CA THR A 72 -1.64 6.37 -10.56
C THR A 72 -0.88 5.28 -11.28
N LEU A 73 0.26 4.88 -10.72
CA LEU A 73 1.01 3.74 -11.20
C LEU A 73 0.76 2.56 -10.26
N TRP A 74 0.75 1.36 -10.82
CA TRP A 74 0.77 0.10 -10.08
C TRP A 74 1.93 -0.75 -10.56
N ALA A 75 2.55 -1.51 -9.66
CA ALA A 75 3.63 -2.44 -9.91
C ALA A 75 3.24 -3.85 -9.45
N SER A 76 3.48 -4.85 -10.29
CA SER A 76 3.23 -6.26 -9.96
C SER A 76 4.38 -6.83 -9.13
N GLY A 77 4.13 -7.13 -7.86
CA GLY A 77 5.07 -7.83 -6.99
C GLY A 77 5.33 -9.28 -7.42
N ILE A 78 4.40 -9.88 -8.18
CA ILE A 78 4.56 -11.20 -8.78
C ILE A 78 5.56 -11.15 -9.93
N ALA A 79 5.36 -10.25 -10.90
CA ALA A 79 6.26 -10.12 -12.05
C ALA A 79 7.69 -9.74 -11.60
N ALA A 80 7.78 -8.86 -10.60
CA ALA A 80 9.03 -8.51 -9.95
C ALA A 80 9.72 -9.71 -9.29
N TYR A 81 8.97 -10.58 -8.60
CA TYR A 81 9.53 -11.79 -8.00
C TYR A 81 10.00 -12.79 -9.07
N GLU A 82 9.18 -13.04 -10.10
CA GLU A 82 9.48 -13.97 -11.19
C GLU A 82 10.76 -13.58 -11.95
N ALA A 83 11.03 -12.28 -12.07
CA ALA A 83 12.21 -11.72 -12.73
C ALA A 83 13.52 -11.78 -11.90
N LEU A 84 13.47 -12.17 -10.63
CA LEU A 84 14.67 -12.41 -9.83
C LEU A 84 15.40 -13.67 -10.31
N SER A 85 16.71 -13.74 -10.09
CA SER A 85 17.46 -14.98 -10.26
C SER A 85 17.01 -16.02 -9.24
N ASP A 86 17.08 -17.30 -9.59
CA ASP A 86 16.64 -18.37 -8.70
C ASP A 86 17.39 -18.37 -7.36
N SER A 87 18.71 -18.10 -7.39
CA SER A 87 19.50 -17.96 -6.16
C SER A 87 19.02 -16.82 -5.25
N PHE A 88 18.54 -15.70 -5.82
CA PHE A 88 18.02 -14.60 -5.02
C PHE A 88 16.62 -14.93 -4.50
N LYS A 89 15.79 -15.61 -5.29
CA LYS A 89 14.49 -16.14 -4.84
C LYS A 89 14.69 -17.06 -3.63
N ASP A 90 15.58 -18.05 -3.74
CA ASP A 90 15.89 -18.99 -2.67
C ASP A 90 16.36 -18.29 -1.40
N PHE A 91 17.24 -17.30 -1.55
CA PHE A 91 17.73 -16.50 -0.43
C PHE A 91 16.60 -15.78 0.33
N ILE A 92 15.63 -15.18 -0.37
CA ILE A 92 14.59 -14.37 0.28
C ILE A 92 13.36 -15.17 0.74
N LEU A 93 13.25 -16.45 0.35
CA LEU A 93 12.11 -17.30 0.73
C LEU A 93 12.00 -17.50 2.24
N SER A 94 13.11 -17.60 2.97
CA SER A 94 13.08 -17.79 4.42
C SER A 94 13.03 -16.49 5.22
N LEU A 95 13.02 -15.32 4.56
CA LEU A 95 13.15 -14.03 5.23
C LEU A 95 11.79 -13.47 5.63
N THR A 96 11.78 -12.81 6.79
CA THR A 96 10.64 -12.04 7.29
C THR A 96 11.05 -10.59 7.49
N ALA A 97 10.08 -9.68 7.39
CA ALA A 97 10.30 -8.25 7.51
C ALA A 97 9.33 -7.64 8.51
N GLU A 98 9.84 -6.68 9.27
CA GLU A 98 9.06 -5.84 10.17
C GLU A 98 8.40 -4.71 9.37
N HIS A 99 7.10 -4.51 9.61
CA HIS A 99 6.30 -3.44 9.04
C HIS A 99 5.77 -2.54 10.18
N ASP A 100 6.08 -1.26 10.11
CA ASP A 100 5.76 -0.26 11.13
C ASP A 100 5.03 0.93 10.49
N ILE A 101 4.04 1.46 11.21
CA ILE A 101 3.34 2.69 10.86
C ILE A 101 4.25 3.93 11.01
N ALA A 102 5.27 3.85 11.86
CA ALA A 102 6.11 4.97 12.25
C ALA A 102 6.96 5.56 11.11
N THR A 103 7.25 4.79 10.07
CA THR A 103 8.02 5.24 8.89
C THR A 103 7.22 6.18 8.00
N SER A 104 5.94 5.88 7.75
CA SER A 104 5.07 6.72 6.93
C SER A 104 4.42 7.85 7.72
N PHE A 105 4.03 7.59 8.98
CA PHE A 105 3.33 8.55 9.82
C PHE A 105 4.30 9.16 10.84
N THR A 106 5.24 9.98 10.35
CA THR A 106 6.22 10.66 11.19
C THR A 106 5.61 11.83 11.96
N ILE A 107 6.13 12.13 13.15
CA ILE A 107 5.75 13.33 13.91
C ILE A 107 6.11 14.59 13.14
N GLU A 108 7.21 14.58 12.38
CA GLU A 108 7.63 15.70 11.54
C GLU A 108 6.60 16.03 10.46
N ARG A 109 5.98 15.00 9.86
CA ARG A 109 5.00 15.19 8.79
C ARG A 109 3.61 15.49 9.32
N TYR A 110 3.16 14.75 10.34
CA TYR A 110 1.75 14.75 10.78
C TYR A 110 1.54 15.32 12.19
N GLY A 111 2.59 15.64 12.95
CA GLY A 111 2.53 16.07 14.35
C GLY A 111 2.80 17.56 14.58
N ASN A 112 2.24 18.41 13.71
CA ASN A 112 2.47 19.86 13.69
C ASN A 112 1.80 20.65 14.84
N SER A 113 0.94 20.00 15.62
CA SER A 113 0.31 20.52 16.84
C SER A 113 0.35 19.50 17.97
N PRO A 114 0.14 19.88 19.25
CA PRO A 114 0.05 18.93 20.35
C PRO A 114 -1.03 17.86 20.14
N GLU A 115 -2.18 18.23 19.57
CA GLU A 115 -3.31 17.32 19.31
C GLU A 115 -2.96 16.32 18.21
N THR A 116 -2.39 16.79 17.11
CA THR A 116 -2.01 15.93 15.98
C THR A 116 -0.81 15.04 16.32
N ARG A 117 0.13 15.51 17.15
CA ARG A 117 1.21 14.67 17.70
C ARG A 117 0.66 13.54 18.55
N LYS A 118 -0.23 13.85 19.50
CA LYS A 118 -0.89 12.84 20.33
C LYS A 118 -1.65 11.82 19.48
N MET A 119 -2.33 12.28 18.42
CA MET A 119 -3.01 11.39 17.46
C MET A 119 -2.03 10.41 16.79
N VAL A 120 -0.87 10.89 16.33
CA VAL A 120 0.18 10.04 15.72
C VAL A 120 0.74 9.05 16.75
N GLU A 121 1.01 9.49 17.97
CA GLU A 121 1.49 8.63 19.06
C GLU A 121 0.46 7.55 19.43
N ASP A 122 -0.81 7.92 19.60
CA ASP A 122 -1.91 6.99 19.87
C ASP A 122 -2.07 5.97 18.73
N ALA A 123 -1.89 6.39 17.48
CA ALA A 123 -1.93 5.50 16.32
C ALA A 123 -0.79 4.48 16.33
N ARG A 124 0.43 4.88 16.71
CA ARG A 124 1.58 3.98 16.86
C ARG A 124 1.36 2.97 17.99
N VAL A 125 0.85 3.42 19.15
CA VAL A 125 0.56 2.52 20.28
C VAL A 125 -0.49 1.48 19.91
N LYS A 126 -1.51 1.86 19.13
CA LYS A 126 -2.57 0.95 18.67
C LYS A 126 -2.11 -0.02 17.59
N ASN A 127 -1.05 0.30 16.86
CA ASN A 127 -0.53 -0.49 15.75
C ASN A 127 0.97 -0.76 15.99
N PRO A 128 1.31 -1.63 16.97
CA PRO A 128 2.69 -2.02 17.17
C PRO A 128 3.24 -2.71 15.89
N PRO A 129 4.56 -2.68 15.66
CA PRO A 129 5.16 -3.30 14.49
C PRO A 129 4.76 -4.78 14.35
N VAL A 130 4.51 -5.20 13.12
CA VAL A 130 4.14 -6.58 12.78
C VAL A 130 5.20 -7.19 11.87
N VAL A 131 5.32 -8.52 11.89
CA VAL A 131 6.26 -9.25 11.04
C VAL A 131 5.50 -10.03 9.97
N HIS A 132 5.88 -9.83 8.72
CA HIS A 132 5.33 -10.54 7.55
C HIS A 132 6.45 -11.22 6.75
N PRO A 133 6.16 -12.25 5.93
CA PRO A 133 7.14 -12.80 5.00
C PRO A 133 7.59 -11.77 3.96
N VAL A 134 8.89 -11.77 3.61
CA VAL A 134 9.41 -10.95 2.50
C VAL A 134 8.80 -11.37 1.16
N VAL A 135 8.50 -12.67 1.02
CA VAL A 135 7.77 -13.24 -0.12
C VAL A 135 6.41 -13.72 0.36
N ARG A 136 5.34 -13.17 -0.21
CA ARG A 136 3.96 -13.61 0.08
C ARG A 136 3.46 -14.54 -1.00
N THR A 137 2.76 -15.60 -0.60
CA THR A 137 1.93 -16.43 -1.48
C THR A 137 0.54 -15.83 -1.57
N HIS A 138 0.04 -15.65 -2.80
CA HIS A 138 -1.30 -15.16 -3.03
C HIS A 138 -2.32 -16.28 -2.72
N PRO A 139 -3.31 -16.05 -1.83
CA PRO A 139 -4.18 -17.12 -1.33
C PRO A 139 -5.01 -17.82 -2.42
N VAL A 140 -5.37 -17.10 -3.49
CA VAL A 140 -6.19 -17.61 -4.61
C VAL A 140 -5.32 -18.16 -5.75
N SER A 141 -4.51 -17.32 -6.42
CA SER A 141 -3.67 -17.74 -7.55
C SER A 141 -2.48 -18.62 -7.19
N LYS A 142 -2.10 -18.71 -5.90
CA LYS A 142 -0.91 -19.43 -5.40
C LYS A 142 0.43 -18.90 -5.91
N GLN A 143 0.42 -17.80 -6.67
CA GLN A 143 1.65 -17.15 -7.11
C GLN A 143 2.37 -16.49 -5.94
N ARG A 144 3.70 -16.44 -6.02
CA ARG A 144 4.56 -15.77 -5.05
C ARG A 144 4.93 -14.39 -5.56
N GLY A 145 5.06 -13.43 -4.64
CA GLY A 145 5.48 -12.07 -4.97
C GLY A 145 6.20 -11.38 -3.82
N ILE A 146 6.95 -10.33 -4.15
CA ILE A 146 7.67 -9.50 -3.18
C ILE A 146 6.64 -8.72 -2.33
N PHE A 147 6.73 -8.82 -1.01
CA PHE A 147 5.82 -8.20 -0.04
C PHE A 147 6.55 -7.29 0.97
N VAL A 148 7.54 -6.55 0.49
CA VAL A 148 8.18 -5.44 1.21
C VAL A 148 8.00 -4.15 0.43
N ASN A 149 7.89 -3.02 1.12
CA ASN A 149 7.70 -1.72 0.47
C ASN A 149 8.47 -0.62 1.19
N TYR A 150 8.71 0.48 0.48
CA TYR A 150 9.50 1.60 0.99
C TYR A 150 8.83 2.26 2.21
N SER A 151 7.51 2.44 2.15
CA SER A 151 6.78 3.27 3.11
C SER A 151 6.61 2.64 4.48
N PHE A 152 6.53 1.30 4.60
CA PHE A 152 6.21 0.63 5.86
C PHE A 152 7.25 -0.40 6.33
N THR A 153 8.12 -0.91 5.46
CA THR A 153 9.08 -1.96 5.87
C THR A 153 10.33 -1.35 6.50
N THR A 154 10.62 -1.71 7.75
CA THR A 154 11.74 -1.13 8.53
C THR A 154 13.01 -1.96 8.45
N ARG A 155 12.90 -3.29 8.56
CA ARG A 155 14.04 -4.22 8.54
C ARG A 155 13.65 -5.64 8.18
N ILE A 156 14.61 -6.41 7.73
CA ILE A 156 14.54 -7.87 7.60
C ILE A 156 15.08 -8.50 8.89
N MET A 157 14.30 -9.42 9.47
CA MET A 157 14.54 -9.92 10.83
C MET A 157 15.78 -10.81 10.94
N GLU A 158 16.08 -11.57 9.90
CA GLU A 158 17.16 -12.56 9.88
C GLU A 158 18.51 -11.98 9.43
N LEU A 159 18.57 -10.70 9.09
CA LEU A 159 19.77 -10.05 8.55
C LEU A 159 20.30 -9.01 9.54
N SER A 160 21.61 -8.74 9.51
CA SER A 160 22.16 -7.57 10.19
C SER A 160 21.57 -6.29 9.61
N THR A 161 21.63 -5.17 10.36
CA THR A 161 21.09 -3.88 9.90
C THR A 161 21.58 -3.50 8.50
N ARG A 162 22.89 -3.64 8.26
CA ARG A 162 23.50 -3.29 6.97
C ARG A 162 23.05 -4.22 5.83
N GLU A 163 22.95 -5.52 6.10
CA GLU A 163 22.44 -6.49 5.11
C GLU A 163 20.98 -6.24 4.79
N SER A 164 20.16 -6.00 5.82
CA SER A 164 18.75 -5.62 5.70
C SER A 164 18.57 -4.39 4.81
N GLU A 165 19.32 -3.31 5.08
CA GLU A 165 19.27 -2.08 4.27
C GLU A 165 19.58 -2.35 2.79
N MET A 166 20.64 -3.12 2.51
CA MET A 166 21.02 -3.45 1.12
C MET A 166 19.95 -4.29 0.42
N VAL A 167 19.42 -5.31 1.08
CA VAL A 167 18.40 -6.20 0.50
C VAL A 167 17.06 -5.48 0.31
N LEU A 168 16.61 -4.71 1.30
CA LEU A 168 15.38 -3.91 1.18
C LEU A 168 15.49 -2.84 0.09
N SER A 169 16.62 -2.14 0.02
CA SER A 169 16.87 -1.14 -1.04
C SER A 169 16.82 -1.78 -2.43
N TYR A 170 17.45 -2.95 -2.59
CA TYR A 170 17.39 -3.70 -3.83
C TYR A 170 15.95 -4.12 -4.18
N LEU A 171 15.23 -4.75 -3.26
CA LEU A 171 13.87 -5.26 -3.52
C LEU A 171 12.87 -4.14 -3.84
N THR A 172 12.89 -3.06 -3.07
CA THR A 172 11.98 -1.91 -3.28
C THR A 172 12.29 -1.17 -4.59
N SER A 173 13.57 -1.00 -4.93
CA SER A 173 13.98 -0.46 -6.23
C SER A 173 13.65 -1.43 -7.38
N HIS A 174 13.75 -2.73 -7.16
CA HIS A 174 13.45 -3.73 -8.18
C HIS A 174 11.96 -3.74 -8.53
N VAL A 175 11.06 -3.70 -7.55
CA VAL A 175 9.60 -3.68 -7.79
C VAL A 175 9.15 -2.46 -8.60
N SER A 176 9.82 -1.32 -8.43
CA SER A 176 9.46 -0.06 -9.12
C SER A 176 9.95 0.04 -10.57
N LYS A 177 10.62 -1.00 -11.10
CA LYS A 177 11.09 -1.03 -12.48
C LYS A 177 9.94 -0.91 -13.49
N PRO A 178 10.07 -0.09 -14.55
CA PRO A 178 9.02 0.13 -15.54
C PRO A 178 8.41 -1.15 -16.13
N GLU A 179 9.21 -2.19 -16.30
CA GLU A 179 8.84 -3.51 -16.81
C GLU A 179 7.72 -4.19 -16.00
N PHE A 180 7.58 -3.84 -14.72
CA PHE A 180 6.56 -4.40 -13.83
C PHE A 180 5.38 -3.48 -13.61
N THR A 181 5.38 -2.30 -14.25
CA THR A 181 4.44 -1.22 -13.94
C THR A 181 3.38 -1.02 -15.03
N VAL A 182 2.22 -0.54 -14.59
CA VAL A 182 1.23 0.10 -15.46
C VAL A 182 0.96 1.51 -14.93
N ARG A 183 0.75 2.46 -15.83
CA ARG A 183 0.33 3.83 -15.50
C ARG A 183 -1.10 4.06 -15.97
N TRP A 184 -2.01 4.35 -15.06
CA TRP A 184 -3.38 4.70 -15.40
C TRP A 184 -3.55 6.22 -15.42
N LYS A 185 -3.94 6.71 -16.60
CA LYS A 185 -4.40 8.08 -16.75
C LYS A 185 -5.90 8.14 -16.52
N TRP A 186 -6.28 8.78 -15.41
CA TRP A 186 -7.66 8.84 -14.97
C TRP A 186 -8.54 9.66 -15.92
N LYS A 187 -9.75 9.17 -16.15
CA LYS A 187 -10.90 9.97 -16.60
C LYS A 187 -11.89 10.13 -15.45
N GLN A 188 -12.71 11.17 -15.53
CA GLN A 188 -13.71 11.40 -14.51
C GLN A 188 -14.66 10.19 -14.41
N TYR A 189 -14.88 9.72 -13.19
CA TYR A 189 -15.67 8.53 -12.85
C TYR A 189 -15.08 7.17 -13.24
N ASP A 190 -13.84 7.13 -13.76
CA ASP A 190 -13.11 5.87 -13.80
C ASP A 190 -13.09 5.23 -12.41
N LEU A 191 -13.11 3.90 -12.41
CA LEU A 191 -13.04 3.07 -11.23
C LEU A 191 -11.93 2.05 -11.44
N ALA A 192 -10.86 2.16 -10.64
CA ALA A 192 -9.84 1.13 -10.56
C ALA A 192 -10.13 0.22 -9.36
N PHE A 193 -9.94 -1.08 -9.57
CA PHE A 193 -9.90 -2.07 -8.50
C PHE A 193 -8.58 -2.83 -8.64
N TRP A 194 -7.77 -2.85 -7.58
CA TRP A 194 -6.51 -3.59 -7.56
C TRP A 194 -6.43 -4.55 -6.39
N ASP A 195 -5.58 -5.56 -6.57
CA ASP A 195 -5.21 -6.50 -5.53
C ASP A 195 -4.08 -5.91 -4.67
N ASN A 196 -4.36 -5.60 -3.41
CA ASN A 196 -3.38 -5.00 -2.50
C ASN A 196 -2.41 -6.05 -1.92
N ARG A 197 -2.61 -7.34 -2.19
CA ARG A 197 -1.79 -8.39 -1.57
C ARG A 197 -0.42 -8.52 -2.24
N LEU A 198 -0.34 -8.31 -3.55
CA LEU A 198 0.91 -8.40 -4.33
C LEU A 198 1.05 -7.31 -5.40
N THR A 199 0.38 -6.18 -5.20
CA THR A 199 0.57 -4.97 -6.03
C THR A 199 1.05 -3.83 -5.14
N GLN A 200 2.01 -3.04 -5.63
CA GLN A 200 2.32 -1.74 -5.06
C GLN A 200 1.79 -0.63 -5.94
N HIS A 201 1.59 0.56 -5.40
CA HIS A 201 1.09 1.70 -6.14
C HIS A 201 1.80 2.99 -5.75
N TYR A 202 1.67 3.98 -6.63
CA TYR A 202 2.30 5.29 -6.53
C TYR A 202 1.33 6.35 -7.06
N ALA A 203 0.97 7.34 -6.23
CA ALA A 203 0.14 8.46 -6.65
C ALA A 203 1.02 9.60 -7.18
N THR A 204 0.94 9.92 -8.46
CA THR A 204 1.79 10.96 -9.06
C THR A 204 1.36 12.35 -8.59
N ALA A 205 2.23 13.04 -7.86
CA ALA A 205 2.00 14.38 -7.30
C ALA A 205 2.36 15.53 -8.27
N ASP A 206 1.94 15.44 -9.54
CA ASP A 206 2.32 16.34 -10.64
C ASP A 206 1.22 17.31 -11.10
N TYR A 207 0.29 17.64 -10.20
CA TYR A 207 -0.94 18.37 -10.55
C TYR A 207 -1.23 19.61 -9.69
N MET A 208 -0.36 19.95 -8.73
CA MET A 208 -0.53 21.18 -7.95
C MET A 208 -0.43 22.43 -8.86
N PRO A 209 -1.24 23.48 -8.63
CA PRO A 209 -2.16 23.71 -7.51
C PRO A 209 -3.59 23.17 -7.72
N HIS A 210 -3.82 22.33 -8.74
CA HIS A 210 -5.17 21.89 -9.07
C HIS A 210 -5.72 20.87 -8.05
N ARG A 211 -7.02 20.98 -7.75
CA ARG A 211 -7.71 20.07 -6.83
C ARG A 211 -7.96 18.70 -7.48
N ARG A 212 -7.78 17.64 -6.71
CA ARG A 212 -8.09 16.26 -7.07
C ARG A 212 -8.89 15.59 -5.96
N VAL A 213 -10.02 14.97 -6.31
CA VAL A 213 -10.86 14.24 -5.35
C VAL A 213 -11.07 12.81 -5.83
N MET A 214 -10.68 11.86 -4.99
CA MET A 214 -10.91 10.43 -5.22
C MET A 214 -11.73 9.86 -4.07
N HIS A 215 -12.61 8.91 -4.39
CA HIS A 215 -13.31 8.11 -3.38
C HIS A 215 -12.66 6.74 -3.31
N ARG A 216 -12.34 6.25 -2.11
CA ARG A 216 -11.75 4.92 -1.89
C ARG A 216 -12.63 4.07 -0.99
N ALA A 217 -12.86 2.82 -1.39
CA ALA A 217 -13.39 1.76 -0.54
C ALA A 217 -12.29 0.72 -0.33
N THR A 218 -11.95 0.40 0.92
CA THR A 218 -10.90 -0.56 1.25
C THR A 218 -11.52 -1.84 1.78
N ILE A 219 -11.11 -2.99 1.24
CA ILE A 219 -11.64 -4.31 1.60
C ILE A 219 -10.68 -4.98 2.59
N LEU A 220 -11.20 -5.47 3.72
CA LEU A 220 -10.41 -6.20 4.71
C LEU A 220 -9.81 -7.46 4.11
N GLY A 221 -8.60 -7.82 4.54
CA GLY A 221 -7.85 -8.94 3.97
C GLY A 221 -7.49 -10.05 4.95
N ASP A 222 -6.45 -10.77 4.55
CA ASP A 222 -5.93 -11.97 5.19
C ASP A 222 -4.49 -11.75 5.69
N LYS A 223 -4.08 -12.62 6.62
CA LYS A 223 -2.71 -12.63 7.15
C LYS A 223 -1.76 -13.09 6.04
N PRO A 224 -0.72 -12.30 5.69
CA PRO A 224 0.29 -12.72 4.74
C PRO A 224 0.98 -14.01 5.19
N PHE A 225 1.19 -14.93 4.24
CA PHE A 225 1.89 -16.19 4.48
C PHE A 225 2.75 -16.55 3.28
N LEU A 226 3.74 -17.41 3.52
CA LEU A 226 4.48 -18.10 2.48
C LEU A 226 4.11 -19.58 2.54
N GLU A 227 3.62 -20.13 1.43
CA GLU A 227 3.38 -21.57 1.30
C GLU A 227 4.72 -22.28 1.07
N THR A 228 5.13 -23.11 2.03
CA THR A 228 6.44 -23.81 2.02
C THR A 228 6.39 -25.16 1.29
N ASP A 229 5.19 -25.68 1.02
CA ASP A 229 5.00 -26.97 0.36
C ASP A 229 4.89 -26.78 -1.15
N VAL A 230 6.01 -26.85 -1.85
CA VAL A 230 6.01 -27.21 -3.27
C VAL A 230 6.44 -28.66 -3.34
N ALA A 231 5.48 -29.57 -3.54
CA ALA A 231 5.81 -30.93 -3.93
C ALA A 231 6.67 -30.83 -5.20
N ILE A 232 7.94 -31.26 -5.07
CA ILE A 232 8.89 -31.41 -6.17
C ILE A 232 8.38 -32.52 -7.10
#